data_AF-A0A3D0JX98-F1
#
_entry.id   AF-A0A3D0JX98-F1
#
_cell.length_a   1.000
_cell.length_b   1.000
_cell.length_c   1.000
_cell.angle_alpha   90.00
_cell.angle_beta   90.00
_cell.angle_gamma   90.00
#
_symmetry.space_group_name_H-M   'P 1'
#
loop_
_entity.id
_entity.type
_entity.pdbx_description
1 polymer ?
#
loop_
_entity_poly.entity_id
_entity_poly.type
_entity_poly.pdbx_seq_one_letter_code
_entity_poly.pdbx_strand_id
1 'polypeptide(L)'
;RVLIVDDVITAGTAIREVMQIIQGQGAQAAGTLIALNRQERGQGELSAIQEVERDFGMPVVSIVSLEQVLEYLAGDAELKQYLPAVEAYRAEYGI
;
A
#
# COMPACT_ATOMS: atom_id res chain seq x y z
N ARG A 1 4.72 -21.83 2.33
CA ARG A 1 4.50 -20.39 2.63
C ARG A 1 4.63 -19.62 1.32
N VAL A 2 3.75 -18.65 1.07
CA VAL A 2 3.64 -17.91 -0.21
C VAL A 2 3.88 -16.42 0.03
N LEU A 3 4.76 -15.79 -0.73
CA LEU A 3 4.91 -14.34 -0.78
C LEU A 3 4.16 -13.82 -2.00
N ILE A 4 3.25 -12.87 -1.80
CA ILE A 4 2.51 -12.21 -2.88
C ILE A 4 3.31 -10.98 -3.30
N VAL A 5 3.44 -10.74 -4.60
CA VAL A 5 4.11 -9.54 -5.14
C VAL A 5 3.12 -8.82 -6.04
N ASP A 6 2.95 -7.52 -5.80
CA ASP A 6 2.02 -6.67 -6.55
C ASP A 6 2.61 -5.27 -6.77
N ASP A 7 1.97 -4.44 -7.59
CA ASP A 7 2.42 -3.05 -7.79
C ASP A 7 1.93 -2.13 -6.66
N VAL A 8 0.62 -2.01 -6.46
CA VAL A 8 -0.04 -1.19 -5.45
C VAL A 8 -1.33 -1.86 -4.97
N ILE A 9 -1.74 -1.59 -3.74
CA ILE A 9 -3.05 -2.05 -3.23
C ILE A 9 -4.04 -0.88 -3.29
N THR A 10 -5.08 -1.02 -4.13
CA THR A 10 -6.16 -0.03 -4.27
C THR A 10 -7.34 -0.34 -3.36
N ALA A 11 -8.16 -1.35 -3.70
CA ALA A 11 -9.31 -1.80 -2.90
C ALA A 11 -9.09 -3.17 -2.25
N GLY A 12 -7.87 -3.72 -2.35
CA GLY A 12 -7.54 -5.05 -1.84
C GLY A 12 -8.17 -6.23 -2.61
N THR A 13 -8.94 -5.98 -3.69
CA THR A 13 -9.65 -7.02 -4.45
C THR A 13 -8.74 -8.13 -4.96
N ALA A 14 -7.61 -7.77 -5.59
CA ALA A 14 -6.63 -8.73 -6.10
C ALA A 14 -6.06 -9.63 -4.98
N ILE A 15 -5.78 -9.03 -3.82
CA ILE A 15 -5.31 -9.77 -2.64
C ILE A 15 -6.39 -10.75 -2.16
N ARG A 16 -7.66 -10.34 -2.09
CA ARG A 16 -8.76 -11.24 -1.67
C ARG A 16 -8.88 -12.46 -2.59
N GLU A 17 -8.77 -12.26 -3.90
CA GLU A 17 -8.81 -13.35 -4.89
C GLU A 17 -7.60 -14.31 -4.73
N VAL A 18 -6.39 -13.77 -4.63
CA VAL A 18 -5.17 -14.57 -4.43
C VAL A 18 -5.22 -15.34 -3.11
N MET A 19 -5.78 -14.75 -2.04
CA MET A 19 -5.96 -15.45 -0.76
C MET A 19 -6.89 -16.66 -0.88
N GLN A 20 -7.97 -16.57 -1.65
CA GLN A 20 -8.85 -17.72 -1.91
C GLN A 20 -8.10 -18.84 -2.65
N ILE A 21 -7.25 -18.49 -3.63
CA ILE A 21 -6.43 -19.47 -4.37
C ILE A 21 -5.43 -20.15 -3.43
N ILE A 22 -4.69 -19.37 -2.63
CA ILE A 22 -3.69 -19.89 -1.69
C ILE A 22 -4.34 -20.84 -0.67
N GLN A 23 -5.48 -20.44 -0.08
CA GLN A 23 -6.22 -21.26 0.87
C GLN A 23 -6.78 -22.53 0.22
N GLY A 24 -7.29 -22.42 -1.01
CA GLY A 24 -7.79 -23.57 -1.79
C GLY A 24 -6.72 -24.62 -2.09
N GLN A 25 -5.44 -24.24 -2.08
CA GLN A 25 -4.30 -25.16 -2.22
C GLN A 25 -3.74 -25.64 -0.87
N GLY A 26 -4.39 -25.30 0.26
CA GLY A 26 -3.90 -25.63 1.60
C GLY A 26 -2.59 -24.93 1.98
N ALA A 27 -2.23 -23.87 1.26
CA ALA A 27 -1.03 -23.08 1.52
C ALA A 27 -1.35 -21.91 2.47
N GLN A 28 -0.29 -21.30 3.02
CA GLN A 28 -0.38 -20.12 3.87
C GLN A 28 0.41 -18.97 3.25
N ALA A 29 -0.22 -17.80 3.17
CA ALA A 29 0.45 -16.56 2.81
C ALA A 29 1.39 -16.14 3.96
N ALA A 30 2.57 -15.66 3.60
CA ALA A 30 3.56 -15.11 4.53
C ALA A 30 3.49 -13.57 4.60
N GLY A 31 2.92 -12.93 3.58
CA GLY A 31 2.80 -11.48 3.45
C GLY A 31 2.68 -11.07 1.98
N THR A 32 2.57 -9.75 1.78
CA THR A 32 2.53 -9.11 0.45
C THR A 32 3.65 -8.09 0.34
N LEU A 33 4.37 -8.10 -0.79
CA LEU A 33 5.33 -7.07 -1.18
C LEU A 33 4.71 -6.20 -2.28
N ILE A 34 4.76 -4.88 -2.10
CA ILE A 34 4.29 -3.91 -3.10
C ILE A 34 5.36 -2.87 -3.43
N ALA A 35 5.21 -2.19 -4.58
CA ALA A 35 6.13 -1.14 -4.96
C ALA A 35 5.91 0.13 -4.10
N LEU A 36 4.66 0.61 -3.99
CA LEU A 36 4.34 1.87 -3.33
C LEU A 36 3.21 1.72 -2.30
N ASN A 37 3.49 2.07 -1.06
CA ASN A 37 2.48 2.34 -0.04
C ASN A 37 2.05 3.82 -0.13
N ARG A 38 0.84 4.05 -0.64
CA ARG A 38 0.28 5.39 -0.82
C ARG A 38 -0.15 6.08 0.49
N GLN A 39 -0.20 5.35 1.61
CA GLN A 39 -0.56 5.87 2.94
C GLN A 39 -1.85 6.70 2.93
N GLU A 40 -2.84 6.25 2.15
CA GLU A 40 -4.14 6.91 1.99
C GLU A 40 -5.25 6.01 2.51
N ARG A 41 -6.33 6.64 2.99
CA ARG A 41 -7.58 5.97 3.37
C ARG A 41 -8.21 5.30 2.14
N GLY A 42 -8.76 4.11 2.36
CA GLY A 42 -9.63 3.43 1.40
C GLY A 42 -11.03 4.03 1.42
N GLN A 43 -12.06 3.18 1.37
CA GLN A 43 -13.46 3.65 1.47
C GLN A 43 -13.89 4.00 2.91
N GLY A 44 -13.07 3.68 3.91
CA GLY A 44 -13.35 3.96 5.31
C GLY A 44 -12.17 4.62 6.03
N GLU A 45 -12.08 4.41 7.34
CA GLU A 45 -11.03 4.99 8.18
C GLU A 45 -9.67 4.29 8.05
N LEU A 46 -9.59 3.14 7.37
CA LEU A 46 -8.36 2.38 7.17
C LEU A 46 -7.86 2.52 5.74
N SER A 47 -6.54 2.41 5.56
CA SER A 47 -5.96 2.15 4.24
C SER A 47 -6.27 0.73 3.78
N ALA A 48 -6.27 0.50 2.47
CA ALA A 48 -6.44 -0.85 1.92
C ALA A 48 -5.34 -1.83 2.40
N ILE A 49 -4.15 -1.31 2.74
CA ILE A 49 -3.08 -2.07 3.37
C ILE A 49 -3.48 -2.54 4.76
N GLN A 50 -3.91 -1.62 5.63
CA GLN A 50 -4.35 -1.97 7.00
C GLN A 50 -5.57 -2.91 6.98
N GLU A 51 -6.47 -2.79 6.01
CA GLU A 51 -7.56 -3.74 5.82
C GLU A 51 -7.04 -5.15 5.49
N VAL A 52 -6.07 -5.28 4.58
CA VAL A 52 -5.45 -6.56 4.25
C VAL A 52 -4.73 -7.16 5.46
N GLU A 53 -3.95 -6.36 6.20
CA GLU A 53 -3.25 -6.83 7.39
C GLU A 53 -4.22 -7.31 8.48
N ARG A 54 -5.31 -6.57 8.71
CA ARG A 54 -6.37 -6.93 9.65
C ARG A 54 -7.11 -8.20 9.22
N ASP A 55 -7.54 -8.24 7.97
CA ASP A 55 -8.43 -9.30 7.46
C ASP A 55 -7.70 -10.64 7.33
N PHE A 56 -6.39 -10.62 7.03
CA PHE A 56 -5.62 -11.83 6.73
C PHE A 56 -4.49 -12.12 7.72
N GLY A 57 -4.22 -11.24 8.67
CA GLY A 57 -3.20 -11.47 9.71
C GLY A 57 -1.79 -11.61 9.15
N MET A 58 -1.51 -11.01 7.99
CA MET A 58 -0.22 -11.08 7.31
C MET A 58 0.32 -9.66 7.05
N PRO A 59 1.63 -9.45 7.10
CA PRO A 59 2.22 -8.13 6.86
C PRO A 59 2.14 -7.75 5.39
N VAL A 60 2.03 -6.45 5.14
CA VAL A 60 2.25 -5.85 3.83
C VAL A 60 3.49 -4.95 3.89
N VAL A 61 4.47 -5.24 3.06
CA VAL A 61 5.72 -4.48 2.95
C VAL A 61 5.76 -3.75 1.63
N SER A 62 6.24 -2.51 1.64
CA SER A 62 6.42 -1.69 0.44
C SER A 62 7.88 -1.37 0.19
N ILE A 63 8.28 -1.23 -1.08
CA ILE A 63 9.60 -0.72 -1.44
C ILE A 63 9.72 0.77 -1.08
N VAL A 64 8.67 1.55 -1.36
CA VAL A 64 8.59 3.00 -1.09
C VAL A 64 7.26 3.36 -0.43
N SER A 65 7.24 4.38 0.43
CA SER A 65 6.04 5.01 0.98
C SER A 65 5.79 6.43 0.44
N LEU A 66 4.57 6.96 0.58
CA LEU A 66 4.25 8.35 0.23
C LEU A 66 5.13 9.35 1.00
N GLU A 67 5.45 9.07 2.25
CA GLU A 67 6.38 9.88 3.04
C GLU A 67 7.76 9.98 2.39
N GLN A 68 8.32 8.86 1.92
CA GLN A 68 9.60 8.86 1.19
C GLN A 68 9.50 9.59 -0.16
N VAL A 69 8.34 9.55 -0.82
CA VAL A 69 8.09 10.36 -2.03
C VAL A 69 8.12 11.85 -1.69
N LEU A 70 7.48 12.28 -0.61
CA LEU A 70 7.50 13.68 -0.16
C LEU A 70 8.93 14.15 0.18
N GLU A 71 9.70 13.32 0.88
CA GLU A 71 11.12 13.60 1.18
C GLU A 71 11.94 13.77 -0.11
N TYR A 72 11.71 12.91 -1.10
CA TYR A 72 12.39 12.99 -2.39
C TYR A 72 12.03 14.26 -3.15
N LEU A 73 10.74 14.62 -3.22
CA LEU A 73 10.27 15.85 -3.85
C LEU A 73 10.86 17.10 -3.19
N ALA A 74 11.02 17.10 -1.86
CA ALA A 74 11.58 18.24 -1.13
C ALA A 74 13.08 18.47 -1.42
N GLY A 75 13.81 17.40 -1.75
CA GLY A 75 15.24 17.42 -2.03
C GLY A 75 15.63 17.72 -3.48
N ASP A 76 14.69 17.62 -4.43
CA ASP A 76 14.95 17.78 -5.86
C ASP A 76 14.44 19.13 -6.40
N ALA A 77 15.34 19.93 -7.00
CA ALA A 77 15.02 21.29 -7.43
C ALA A 77 13.97 21.35 -8.57
N GLU A 78 13.94 20.36 -9.45
CA GLU A 78 13.00 20.32 -10.58
C GLU A 78 11.63 19.81 -10.11
N LEU A 79 11.61 18.84 -9.19
CA LEU A 79 10.39 18.19 -8.73
C LEU A 79 9.72 18.90 -7.56
N LYS A 80 10.42 19.76 -6.82
CA LYS A 80 9.89 20.50 -5.67
C LYS A 80 8.62 21.29 -5.97
N GLN A 81 8.40 21.68 -7.22
CA GLN A 81 7.15 22.34 -7.65
C GLN A 81 5.90 21.47 -7.42
N TYR A 82 6.02 20.14 -7.38
CA TYR A 82 4.91 19.21 -7.15
C TYR A 82 4.63 18.96 -5.67
N LEU A 83 5.58 19.27 -4.78
CA LEU A 83 5.48 19.00 -3.34
C LEU A 83 4.17 19.54 -2.72
N PRO A 84 3.75 20.80 -2.97
CA PRO A 84 2.52 21.33 -2.36
C PRO A 84 1.26 20.56 -2.75
N ALA A 85 1.19 20.03 -3.98
CA ALA A 85 0.05 19.26 -4.45
C ALA A 85 -0.03 17.89 -3.74
N VAL A 86 1.11 17.24 -3.54
CA VAL A 86 1.19 15.95 -2.84
C VAL A 86 0.95 16.11 -1.34
N GLU A 87 1.42 17.21 -0.73
CA GLU A 87 1.12 17.56 0.66
C GLU A 87 -0.38 17.80 0.87
N ALA A 88 -1.03 18.55 -0.03
CA ALA A 88 -2.48 18.76 0.03
C ALA A 88 -3.25 17.44 -0.08
N TYR A 89 -2.83 16.56 -1.00
CA TYR A 89 -3.41 15.23 -1.12
C TYR A 89 -3.25 14.40 0.16
N ARG A 90 -2.05 14.38 0.75
CA ARG A 90 -1.82 13.69 2.03
C ARG A 90 -2.64 14.28 3.17
N ALA A 91 -2.82 15.60 3.22
CA ALA A 91 -3.63 16.25 4.24
C ALA A 91 -5.12 15.86 4.12
N GLU A 92 -5.62 15.68 2.90
CA GLU A 92 -7.01 15.32 2.65
C GLU A 92 -7.28 13.81 2.79
N TYR A 93 -6.38 12.95 2.34
CA TYR A 93 -6.61 11.50 2.23
C TYR A 93 -5.71 10.64 3.11
N GLY A 94 -4.65 11.21 3.67
CA GLY A 94 -3.63 10.48 4.41
C GLY A 94 -4.14 9.81 5.69
N ILE A 95 -3.39 8.81 6.13
CA ILE A 95 -3.61 8.04 7.36
C ILE A 95 -2.34 7.90 8.21
#